data_AF-A0A8H2X0L4-F1
#
_entry.id   AF-A0A8H2X0L4-F1
#
_cell.length_a   1.000
_cell.length_b   1.000
_cell.length_c   1.000
_cell.angle_alpha   90.00
_cell.angle_beta   90.00
_cell.angle_gamma   90.00
#
_symmetry.space_group_name_H-M   'P 1'
#
loop_
_entity.id
_entity.type
_entity.pdbx_description
1 polymer ?
#
loop_
_entity_poly.entity_id
_entity_poly.type
_entity_poly.pdbx_seq_one_letter_code
_entity_poly.pdbx_strand_id
1 'polypeptide(L)'
;MHLRSLFLLALGSFSSRITTSIQTFGDLPEYALIYAPVIHLWSQEDFWPSDPSIHLQHVTAKHSDASNDTAAPYPLTIANLNYPGSNADTYLTGNDDVETEPEWLRSTYGKPNSLEKSEAPSAIIAIDKSEVIGPGYVDIFYPLFYSYNRGNRYNGSVYGDHVGDWENIMIRFLNGAPQSVHYSQHSDGPAYTYAATPKRGLRPIAYSAGGSHANYATVGSHNHSANFGYLTDHADAGPVWASQLLKRSLAPGT
;
A
#
# COMPACT_ATOMS: atom_id res chain seq x y z
N MET A 1 29.90 41.84 15.00
CA MET A 1 29.38 40.65 15.71
C MET A 1 27.92 40.48 15.30
N HIS A 2 27.64 39.50 14.45
CA HIS A 2 26.31 39.24 13.91
C HIS A 2 25.45 38.45 14.91
N LEU A 3 24.30 39.02 15.30
CA LEU A 3 23.23 38.27 15.96
C LEU A 3 22.60 37.32 14.93
N ARG A 4 22.64 36.01 15.21
CA ARG A 4 21.82 35.01 14.53
C ARG A 4 20.55 34.80 15.38
N SER A 5 19.40 35.23 14.87
CA SER A 5 18.10 34.81 15.39
C SER A 5 17.87 33.35 15.02
N LEU A 6 17.79 32.47 16.02
CA LEU A 6 17.14 31.16 15.88
C LEU A 6 15.63 31.39 15.96
N PHE A 7 14.93 31.16 14.85
CA PHE A 7 13.48 30.97 14.86
C PHE A 7 13.25 29.47 15.06
N LEU A 8 12.91 29.05 16.27
CA LEU A 8 12.35 27.72 16.52
C LEU A 8 10.87 27.78 16.15
N LEU A 9 10.50 27.17 15.02
CA LEU A 9 9.09 26.91 14.71
C LEU A 9 8.68 25.65 15.47
N ALA A 10 8.15 25.82 16.68
CA ALA A 10 7.45 24.76 17.38
C ALA A 10 6.06 24.59 16.75
N LEU A 11 5.92 23.66 15.81
CA LEU A 11 4.61 23.15 15.39
C LEU A 11 4.09 22.27 16.53
N GLY A 12 3.29 22.86 17.41
CA GLY A 12 2.52 22.11 18.39
C GLY A 12 1.57 21.17 17.66
N SER A 13 1.74 19.87 17.84
CA SER A 13 0.80 18.86 17.37
C SER A 13 -0.54 19.10 18.04
N PHE A 14 -1.52 19.56 17.27
CA PHE A 14 -2.92 19.43 17.66
C PHE A 14 -3.27 17.95 17.64
N SER A 15 -3.20 17.30 18.81
CA SER A 15 -3.86 16.01 19.01
C SER A 15 -5.36 16.22 18.92
N SER A 16 -5.90 16.14 17.71
CA SER A 16 -7.30 15.76 17.57
C SER A 16 -7.39 14.29 18.00
N ARG A 17 -8.07 14.04 19.13
CA ARG A 17 -8.56 12.69 19.41
C ARG A 17 -9.65 12.41 18.38
N ILE A 18 -9.26 11.94 17.21
CA ILE A 18 -10.20 11.27 16.33
C ILE A 18 -10.45 9.91 16.97
N THR A 19 -11.46 9.81 17.82
CA THR A 19 -12.08 8.54 18.16
C THR A 19 -12.91 8.12 16.96
N THR A 20 -12.26 7.71 15.86
CA THR A 20 -12.96 6.88 14.87
C THR A 20 -12.97 5.49 15.48
N SER A 21 -14.15 5.01 15.87
CA SER A 21 -14.32 3.56 15.83
C SER A 21 -13.95 3.13 14.41
N ILE A 22 -13.01 2.20 14.27
CA ILE A 22 -12.91 1.44 13.03
C ILE A 22 -14.22 0.67 12.97
N GLN A 23 -15.18 1.21 12.23
CA GLN A 23 -16.46 0.56 12.00
C GLN A 23 -16.18 -0.57 11.00
N THR A 24 -16.04 -1.79 11.52
CA THR A 24 -15.84 -2.99 10.69
C THR A 24 -17.13 -3.50 10.05
N PHE A 25 -18.24 -2.77 10.10
CA PHE A 25 -19.49 -3.16 9.43
C PHE A 25 -20.28 -1.95 8.93
N GLY A 26 -20.16 -1.74 7.63
CA GLY A 26 -21.07 -0.98 6.76
C GLY A 26 -20.97 -1.58 5.36
N ASP A 27 -22.07 -1.66 4.62
CA ASP A 27 -22.02 -2.12 3.23
C ASP A 27 -21.13 -1.14 2.44
N LEU A 28 -20.06 -1.67 1.83
CA LEU A 28 -19.25 -0.88 0.90
C LEU A 28 -20.18 -0.29 -0.18
N PRO A 29 -20.01 1.00 -0.54
CA PRO A 29 -20.77 1.55 -1.65
C PRO A 29 -20.58 0.69 -2.90
N GLU A 30 -21.65 0.37 -3.62
CA GLU A 30 -21.60 -0.56 -4.76
C GLU A 30 -20.56 -0.14 -5.82
N TYR A 31 -20.38 1.17 -6.01
CA TYR A 31 -19.38 1.73 -6.91
C TYR A 31 -17.93 1.39 -6.51
N ALA A 32 -17.63 1.10 -5.24
CA ALA A 32 -16.30 0.63 -4.83
C ALA A 32 -15.96 -0.70 -5.51
N LEU A 33 -16.94 -1.59 -5.66
CA LEU A 33 -16.76 -2.86 -6.38
C LEU A 33 -16.91 -2.70 -7.89
N ILE A 34 -17.69 -1.76 -8.40
CA ILE A 34 -17.80 -1.57 -9.86
C ILE A 34 -16.49 -1.00 -10.43
N TYR A 35 -15.90 -0.02 -9.74
CA TYR A 35 -14.77 0.76 -10.22
C TYR A 35 -13.42 0.29 -9.69
N ALA A 36 -13.34 -0.75 -8.85
CA ALA A 36 -12.06 -1.18 -8.29
C ALA A 36 -10.99 -1.38 -9.39
N PRO A 37 -9.75 -0.97 -9.17
CA PRO A 37 -8.74 -0.92 -10.21
C PRO A 37 -8.35 -2.31 -10.71
N VAL A 38 -7.74 -2.35 -11.88
CA VAL A 38 -7.04 -3.50 -12.43
C VAL A 38 -5.55 -3.20 -12.33
N ILE A 39 -4.81 -4.09 -11.69
CA ILE A 39 -3.37 -3.90 -11.50
C ILE A 39 -2.65 -4.80 -12.50
N HIS A 40 -1.84 -4.24 -13.38
CA HIS A 40 -0.82 -4.99 -14.10
C HIS A 40 0.43 -5.01 -13.23
N LEU A 41 0.88 -6.21 -12.88
CA LEU A 41 2.17 -6.42 -12.26
C LEU A 41 3.25 -6.44 -13.35
N TRP A 42 4.49 -6.17 -12.96
CA TRP A 42 5.61 -6.21 -13.88
C TRP A 42 5.79 -7.61 -14.48
N SER A 43 6.07 -7.68 -15.78
CA SER A 43 6.18 -8.95 -16.52
C SER A 43 7.28 -9.89 -16.00
N GLN A 44 8.28 -9.32 -15.32
CA GLN A 44 9.40 -10.03 -14.71
C GLN A 44 9.35 -9.96 -13.17
N GLU A 45 8.18 -9.70 -12.58
CA GLU A 45 8.02 -9.66 -11.12
C GLU A 45 8.44 -10.98 -10.46
N ASP A 46 9.10 -10.85 -9.31
CA ASP A 46 9.62 -11.93 -8.49
C ASP A 46 9.08 -11.88 -7.05
N PHE A 47 8.51 -10.73 -6.65
CA PHE A 47 7.92 -10.44 -5.35
C PHE A 47 6.44 -10.10 -5.55
N TRP A 48 5.60 -11.12 -5.37
CA TRP A 48 4.19 -11.05 -5.70
C TRP A 48 3.38 -10.44 -4.55
N PRO A 49 2.12 -10.01 -4.80
CA PRO A 49 1.21 -9.59 -3.74
C PRO A 49 1.16 -10.61 -2.60
N SER A 50 1.04 -10.14 -1.36
CA SER A 50 1.11 -10.99 -0.17
C SER A 50 -0.10 -10.82 0.73
N ASP A 51 -0.39 -11.87 1.49
CA ASP A 51 -1.23 -11.82 2.68
C ASP A 51 -0.44 -11.23 3.86
N PRO A 52 -0.89 -10.11 4.45
CA PRO A 52 -0.26 -9.56 5.64
C PRO A 52 -0.23 -10.53 6.83
N SER A 53 -1.19 -11.46 6.93
CA SER A 53 -1.20 -12.46 8.01
C SER A 53 -0.11 -13.53 7.87
N ILE A 54 0.33 -13.81 6.64
CA ILE A 54 1.51 -14.66 6.39
C ILE A 54 2.77 -13.88 6.74
N HIS A 55 2.89 -12.65 6.23
CA HIS A 55 4.01 -11.76 6.54
C HIS A 55 4.26 -11.60 8.05
N LEU A 56 3.20 -11.41 8.83
CA LEU A 56 3.28 -11.22 10.28
C LEU A 56 3.81 -12.43 11.06
N GLN A 57 3.87 -13.62 10.45
CA GLN A 57 4.51 -14.80 11.04
C GLN A 57 6.04 -14.75 10.95
N HIS A 58 6.58 -13.91 10.07
CA HIS A 58 8.01 -13.82 9.76
C HIS A 58 8.68 -12.54 10.27
N VAL A 59 7.97 -11.73 11.05
CA VAL A 59 8.49 -10.50 11.63
C VAL A 59 8.30 -10.46 13.14
N THR A 60 9.17 -9.70 13.82
CA THR A 60 9.09 -9.40 15.24
C THR A 60 9.08 -7.89 15.43
N ALA A 61 8.26 -7.39 16.35
CA ALA A 61 8.30 -5.98 16.73
C ALA A 61 9.59 -5.68 17.52
N LYS A 62 10.32 -4.65 17.09
CA LYS A 62 11.57 -4.20 17.68
C LYS A 62 11.58 -2.69 17.87
N HIS A 63 12.41 -2.23 18.79
CA HIS A 63 12.73 -0.81 18.94
C HIS A 63 13.78 -0.37 17.90
N SER A 64 13.97 0.95 17.77
CA SER A 64 14.99 1.54 16.87
C SER A 64 16.43 1.10 17.19
N ASP A 65 16.70 0.62 18.41
CA ASP A 65 17.98 0.04 18.82
C ASP A 65 18.11 -1.47 18.52
N ALA A 66 17.17 -2.03 17.77
CA ALA A 66 17.05 -3.43 17.39
C ALA A 66 16.78 -4.42 18.56
N SER A 67 16.48 -3.92 19.77
CA SER A 67 15.97 -4.76 20.86
C SER A 67 14.52 -5.18 20.59
N ASN A 68 14.12 -6.35 21.09
CA ASN A 68 12.74 -6.82 20.96
C ASN A 68 11.79 -5.95 21.79
N ASP A 69 10.66 -5.56 21.21
CA ASP A 69 9.59 -4.90 21.95
C ASP A 69 8.81 -5.94 22.76
N THR A 70 9.11 -6.04 24.05
CA THR A 70 8.49 -7.02 24.94
C THR A 70 7.01 -6.75 25.25
N ALA A 71 6.50 -5.56 24.89
CA ALA A 71 5.07 -5.25 25.01
C ALA A 71 4.26 -5.78 23.83
N ALA A 72 4.92 -6.19 22.74
CA ALA A 72 4.26 -6.70 21.55
C ALA A 72 3.50 -8.02 21.82
N PRO A 73 2.26 -8.15 21.33
CA PRO A 73 1.53 -9.40 21.41
C PRO A 73 2.18 -10.48 20.54
N TYR A 74 2.06 -11.74 20.97
CA TYR A 74 2.53 -12.89 20.21
C TYR A 74 1.40 -13.94 20.06
N PRO A 75 1.05 -14.35 18.83
CA PRO A 75 1.57 -13.86 17.55
C PRO A 75 1.07 -12.44 17.20
N LEU A 76 1.82 -11.75 16.32
CA LEU A 76 1.35 -10.52 15.70
C LEU A 76 0.23 -10.81 14.70
N THR A 77 -0.77 -9.94 14.66
CA THR A 77 -1.91 -9.99 13.75
C THR A 77 -2.29 -8.57 13.34
N ILE A 78 -2.93 -8.40 12.19
CA ILE A 78 -3.38 -7.06 11.73
C ILE A 78 -4.25 -6.35 12.78
N ALA A 79 -5.03 -7.11 13.56
CA ALA A 79 -5.90 -6.56 14.60
C ALA A 79 -5.16 -6.08 15.86
N ASN A 80 -3.90 -6.50 16.06
CA ASN A 80 -3.15 -6.22 17.28
C ASN A 80 -1.87 -5.41 17.08
N LEU A 81 -1.61 -4.90 15.87
CA LEU A 81 -0.41 -4.09 15.57
C LEU A 81 -0.36 -2.76 16.33
N ASN A 82 -1.52 -2.20 16.70
CA ASN A 82 -1.61 -0.99 17.52
C ASN A 82 -1.80 -1.34 19.02
N TYR A 83 -0.85 -2.09 19.57
CA TYR A 83 -0.89 -2.53 20.97
C TYR A 83 -0.38 -1.42 21.92
N PRO A 84 -0.78 -1.44 23.21
CA PRO A 84 -0.24 -0.49 24.19
C PRO A 84 1.27 -0.61 24.29
N GLY A 85 1.99 0.45 23.93
CA GLY A 85 3.46 0.48 23.90
C GLY A 85 4.04 0.67 22.50
N SER A 86 3.33 0.25 21.45
CA SER A 86 3.73 0.54 20.07
C SER A 86 3.73 2.05 19.85
N ASN A 87 4.83 2.58 19.32
CA ASN A 87 5.00 4.01 19.08
C ASN A 87 5.90 4.26 17.85
N ALA A 88 6.33 5.50 17.63
CA ALA A 88 7.16 5.87 16.49
C ALA A 88 8.54 5.18 16.46
N ASP A 89 8.99 4.63 17.60
CA ASP A 89 10.21 3.84 17.72
C ASP A 89 9.99 2.33 17.57
N THR A 90 8.77 1.89 17.24
CA THR A 90 8.43 0.47 17.05
C THR A 90 8.42 0.11 15.55
N TYR A 91 9.17 -0.93 15.18
CA TYR A 91 9.31 -1.41 13.80
C TYR A 91 9.06 -2.91 13.71
N LEU A 92 8.40 -3.36 12.65
CA LEU A 92 8.34 -4.77 12.31
C LEU A 92 9.63 -5.16 11.60
N THR A 93 10.37 -6.12 12.15
CA THR A 93 11.68 -6.54 11.63
C THR A 93 11.63 -8.00 11.21
N GLY A 94 12.11 -8.31 10.01
CA GLY A 94 12.24 -9.69 9.53
C GLY A 94 13.05 -10.58 10.47
N ASN A 95 12.57 -11.80 10.68
CA ASN A 95 13.24 -12.81 11.51
C ASN A 95 14.34 -13.56 10.73
N ASP A 96 14.21 -13.60 9.40
CA ASP A 96 15.10 -14.31 8.49
C ASP A 96 16.10 -13.35 7.81
N ASP A 97 17.22 -13.90 7.35
CA ASP A 97 18.19 -13.18 6.53
C ASP A 97 17.61 -12.87 5.15
N VAL A 98 17.36 -11.60 4.88
CA VAL A 98 16.77 -11.12 3.62
C VAL A 98 17.67 -11.38 2.41
N GLU A 99 18.99 -11.45 2.59
CA GLU A 99 19.94 -11.72 1.51
C GLU A 99 19.81 -13.15 0.95
N THR A 100 19.23 -14.05 1.75
CA THR A 100 18.92 -15.41 1.32
C THR A 100 17.62 -15.52 0.52
N GLU A 101 16.88 -14.40 0.38
CA GLU A 101 15.58 -14.29 -0.30
C GLU A 101 14.60 -15.41 0.11
N PRO A 102 14.28 -15.56 1.42
CA PRO A 102 13.40 -16.62 1.90
C PRO A 102 12.04 -16.59 1.21
N GLU A 103 11.43 -17.77 1.04
CA GLU A 103 10.25 -17.99 0.18
C GLU A 103 9.08 -17.03 0.47
N TRP A 104 8.87 -16.70 1.74
CA TRP A 104 7.79 -15.81 2.17
C TRP A 104 7.92 -14.38 1.63
N LEU A 105 9.14 -13.88 1.39
CA LEU A 105 9.36 -12.57 0.77
C LEU A 105 8.83 -12.53 -0.66
N ARG A 106 8.97 -13.64 -1.41
CA ARG A 106 8.54 -13.76 -2.81
C ARG A 106 7.04 -13.92 -2.94
N SER A 107 6.39 -14.52 -1.95
CA SER A 107 4.93 -14.70 -1.91
C SER A 107 4.36 -15.32 -3.20
N THR A 108 5.00 -16.34 -3.75
CA THR A 108 4.67 -16.93 -5.06
C THR A 108 3.21 -17.40 -5.19
N TYR A 109 2.54 -17.74 -4.08
CA TYR A 109 1.11 -18.01 -4.03
C TYR A 109 0.24 -16.82 -4.46
N GLY A 110 0.75 -15.60 -4.30
CA GLY A 110 0.09 -14.36 -4.68
C GLY A 110 0.22 -14.01 -6.16
N LYS A 111 0.94 -14.82 -6.95
CA LYS A 111 0.99 -14.65 -8.40
C LYS A 111 -0.40 -14.84 -9.02
N PRO A 112 -0.91 -13.90 -9.83
CA PRO A 112 -2.20 -14.07 -10.47
C PRO A 112 -2.24 -15.28 -11.41
N ASN A 113 -3.30 -16.07 -11.32
CA ASN A 113 -3.55 -17.19 -12.22
C ASN A 113 -4.17 -16.74 -13.56
N SER A 114 -4.49 -17.68 -14.45
CA SER A 114 -5.09 -17.38 -15.76
C SER A 114 -6.48 -16.73 -15.70
N LEU A 115 -7.12 -16.70 -14.53
CA LEU A 115 -8.37 -15.99 -14.25
C LEU A 115 -8.11 -14.64 -13.56
N GLU A 116 -6.87 -14.17 -13.55
CA GLU A 116 -6.41 -12.90 -12.96
C GLU A 116 -6.61 -12.83 -11.43
N LYS A 117 -6.75 -13.99 -10.78
CA LYS A 117 -6.92 -14.08 -9.32
C LYS A 117 -5.60 -14.37 -8.63
N SER A 118 -5.35 -13.66 -7.56
CA SER A 118 -4.29 -13.93 -6.59
C SER A 118 -4.89 -14.62 -5.36
N GLU A 119 -4.14 -15.52 -4.72
CA GLU A 119 -4.51 -16.03 -3.39
C GLU A 119 -4.19 -15.02 -2.29
N ALA A 120 -3.40 -13.97 -2.58
CA ALA A 120 -3.24 -12.86 -1.65
C ALA A 120 -4.56 -12.08 -1.51
N PRO A 121 -4.99 -11.75 -0.28
CA PRO A 121 -6.20 -11.00 -0.05
C PRO A 121 -6.09 -9.57 -0.59
N SER A 122 -7.24 -8.97 -0.85
CA SER A 122 -7.36 -7.53 -1.16
C SER A 122 -8.26 -6.88 -0.13
N ALA A 123 -8.02 -5.63 0.22
CA ALA A 123 -8.92 -4.85 1.07
C ALA A 123 -9.49 -3.66 0.29
N ILE A 124 -10.61 -3.14 0.78
CA ILE A 124 -11.22 -1.91 0.29
C ILE A 124 -11.54 -1.08 1.53
N ILE A 125 -11.04 0.15 1.56
CA ILE A 125 -11.26 1.09 2.66
C ILE A 125 -12.02 2.28 2.09
N ALA A 126 -13.26 2.48 2.56
CA ALA A 126 -14.08 3.63 2.18
C ALA A 126 -14.02 4.69 3.27
N ILE A 127 -13.63 5.91 2.91
CA ILE A 127 -13.53 7.04 3.82
C ILE A 127 -14.49 8.13 3.38
N ASP A 128 -15.48 8.43 4.21
CA ASP A 128 -16.35 9.59 4.02
C ASP A 128 -15.54 10.89 4.21
N LYS A 129 -15.59 11.77 3.20
CA LYS A 129 -14.90 13.06 3.18
C LYS A 129 -15.86 14.23 3.35
N SER A 130 -17.11 13.99 3.75
CA SER A 130 -18.15 15.00 3.90
C SER A 130 -17.73 16.17 4.79
N GLU A 131 -17.10 15.88 5.93
CA GLU A 131 -16.62 16.89 6.89
C GLU A 131 -15.35 17.63 6.44
N VAL A 132 -14.60 17.08 5.47
CA VAL A 132 -13.29 17.61 5.05
C VAL A 132 -13.39 18.39 3.74
N ILE A 133 -14.22 17.91 2.81
CA ILE A 133 -14.32 18.45 1.44
C ILE A 133 -15.74 18.99 1.19
N GLY A 134 -16.75 18.22 1.56
CA GLY A 134 -18.15 18.58 1.39
C GLY A 134 -19.04 17.34 1.17
N PRO A 135 -20.37 17.48 1.31
CA PRO A 135 -21.29 16.35 1.24
C PRO A 135 -21.14 15.52 -0.04
N GLY A 136 -21.15 14.19 0.11
CA GLY A 136 -21.13 13.25 -1.01
C GLY A 136 -19.75 12.91 -1.56
N TYR A 137 -18.68 13.51 -1.02
CA TYR A 137 -17.31 13.09 -1.33
C TYR A 137 -16.91 11.85 -0.53
N VAL A 138 -16.43 10.83 -1.22
CA VAL A 138 -15.92 9.59 -0.62
C VAL A 138 -14.61 9.21 -1.31
N ASP A 139 -13.58 8.93 -0.54
CA ASP A 139 -12.32 8.37 -1.04
C ASP A 139 -12.34 6.85 -0.80
N ILE A 140 -12.16 6.06 -1.86
CA ILE A 140 -12.05 4.61 -1.76
C ILE A 140 -10.59 4.22 -2.03
N PHE A 141 -9.95 3.64 -1.03
CA PHE A 141 -8.59 3.11 -1.11
C PHE A 141 -8.61 1.61 -1.38
N TYR A 142 -7.74 1.19 -2.28
CA TYR A 142 -7.44 -0.19 -2.63
C TYR A 142 -5.98 -0.45 -2.27
N PRO A 143 -5.68 -0.78 -0.99
CA PRO A 143 -4.33 -1.05 -0.56
C PRO A 143 -3.82 -2.36 -1.19
N LEU A 144 -2.54 -2.35 -1.54
CA LEU A 144 -1.80 -3.46 -2.14
C LEU A 144 -0.64 -3.77 -1.20
N PHE A 145 -0.46 -5.03 -0.84
CA PHE A 145 0.59 -5.42 0.09
C PHE A 145 1.56 -6.39 -0.56
N TYR A 146 2.85 -6.19 -0.32
CA TYR A 146 3.94 -7.07 -0.72
C TYR A 146 4.81 -7.36 0.50
N SER A 147 5.27 -8.61 0.65
CA SER A 147 6.13 -8.96 1.79
C SER A 147 7.53 -8.39 1.67
N TYR A 148 7.95 -7.99 0.47
CA TYR A 148 9.25 -7.41 0.20
C TYR A 148 9.17 -6.47 -0.98
N ASN A 149 9.76 -5.31 -0.83
CA ASN A 149 10.10 -4.39 -1.91
C ASN A 149 11.58 -4.58 -2.20
N ARG A 150 11.95 -4.92 -3.44
CA ARG A 150 13.36 -5.05 -3.85
C ARG A 150 13.97 -3.71 -4.21
N GLY A 151 13.19 -2.65 -4.40
CA GLY A 151 13.68 -1.36 -4.84
C GLY A 151 14.31 -1.39 -6.23
N ASN A 152 14.95 -0.29 -6.62
CA ASN A 152 15.55 -0.15 -7.95
C ASN A 152 17.04 -0.47 -7.94
N ARG A 153 17.56 -0.89 -9.10
CA ARG A 153 18.99 -1.10 -9.31
C ARG A 153 19.64 0.11 -9.96
N TYR A 154 20.74 0.59 -9.37
CA TYR A 154 21.58 1.62 -9.96
C TYR A 154 23.06 1.29 -9.72
N ASN A 155 23.86 1.33 -10.79
CA ASN A 155 25.30 1.04 -10.76
C ASN A 155 25.68 -0.29 -10.05
N GLY A 156 24.87 -1.34 -10.26
CA GLY A 156 25.10 -2.67 -9.66
C GLY A 156 24.60 -2.84 -8.23
N SER A 157 24.16 -1.78 -7.57
CA SER A 157 23.58 -1.81 -6.22
C SER A 157 22.06 -1.72 -6.27
N VAL A 158 21.42 -2.29 -5.25
CA VAL A 158 19.98 -2.18 -4.99
C VAL A 158 19.75 -1.04 -4.00
N TYR A 159 18.71 -0.24 -4.23
CA TYR A 159 18.34 0.89 -3.38
C TYR A 159 16.85 0.90 -3.07
N GLY A 160 16.54 1.16 -1.80
CA GLY A 160 15.17 1.31 -1.34
C GLY A 160 14.46 -0.02 -1.08
N ASP A 161 15.19 -1.12 -1.02
CA ASP A 161 14.61 -2.40 -0.64
C ASP A 161 14.24 -2.42 0.84
N HIS A 162 13.14 -3.10 1.17
CA HIS A 162 12.64 -3.20 2.53
C HIS A 162 11.64 -4.35 2.68
N VAL A 163 11.55 -4.86 3.91
CA VAL A 163 10.62 -5.92 4.30
C VAL A 163 9.26 -5.30 4.63
N GLY A 164 8.23 -5.72 3.90
CA GLY A 164 6.86 -5.26 4.03
C GLY A 164 6.63 -3.93 3.32
N ASP A 165 5.72 -3.93 2.36
CA ASP A 165 5.47 -2.78 1.49
C ASP A 165 3.98 -2.60 1.25
N TRP A 166 3.50 -1.40 1.53
CA TRP A 166 2.10 -1.02 1.39
C TRP A 166 1.99 0.07 0.33
N GLU A 167 1.40 -0.31 -0.79
CA GLU A 167 1.02 0.59 -1.86
C GLU A 167 -0.50 0.78 -1.85
N ASN A 168 -1.01 1.74 -2.62
CA ASN A 168 -2.46 1.88 -2.82
C ASN A 168 -2.84 2.56 -4.13
N ILE A 169 -4.02 2.22 -4.62
CA ILE A 169 -4.74 3.07 -5.57
C ILE A 169 -5.89 3.70 -4.80
N MET A 170 -6.14 5.00 -4.99
CA MET A 170 -7.30 5.67 -4.43
C MET A 170 -8.17 6.24 -5.54
N ILE A 171 -9.47 6.01 -5.47
CA ILE A 171 -10.45 6.64 -6.35
C ILE A 171 -11.34 7.54 -5.51
N ARG A 172 -11.38 8.83 -5.86
CA ARG A 172 -12.29 9.81 -5.27
C ARG A 172 -13.61 9.82 -6.01
N PHE A 173 -14.71 9.81 -5.28
CA PHE A 173 -16.06 9.89 -5.80
C PHE A 173 -16.77 11.14 -5.29
N LEU A 174 -17.68 11.66 -6.10
CA LEU A 174 -18.69 12.64 -5.71
C LEU A 174 -20.05 12.07 -6.04
N ASN A 175 -20.89 11.84 -5.03
CA ASN A 175 -22.21 11.23 -5.18
C ASN A 175 -22.19 9.91 -5.97
N GLY A 176 -21.16 9.10 -5.76
CA GLY A 176 -20.95 7.82 -6.44
C GLY A 176 -20.38 7.89 -7.87
N ALA A 177 -20.14 9.08 -8.41
CA ALA A 177 -19.45 9.26 -9.69
C ALA A 177 -17.93 9.45 -9.48
N PRO A 178 -17.06 8.68 -10.14
CA PRO A 178 -15.61 8.80 -9.96
C PRO A 178 -15.10 10.13 -10.54
N GLN A 179 -14.27 10.82 -9.77
CA GLN A 179 -13.73 12.14 -10.08
C GLN A 179 -12.24 12.07 -10.45
N SER A 180 -11.44 11.37 -9.64
CA SER A 180 -9.99 11.25 -9.82
C SER A 180 -9.47 9.91 -9.33
N VAL A 181 -8.32 9.52 -9.84
CA VAL A 181 -7.57 8.33 -9.42
C VAL A 181 -6.17 8.77 -9.02
N HIS A 182 -5.79 8.47 -7.79
CA HIS A 182 -4.43 8.62 -7.26
C HIS A 182 -3.70 7.29 -7.38
N TYR A 183 -2.44 7.38 -7.81
CA TYR A 183 -1.54 6.26 -7.97
C TYR A 183 -0.35 6.47 -7.03
N SER A 184 -0.26 5.65 -5.98
CA SER A 184 0.88 5.69 -5.05
C SER A 184 2.21 5.43 -5.75
N GLN A 185 3.21 6.21 -5.41
CA GLN A 185 4.58 6.18 -5.90
C GLN A 185 5.49 6.52 -4.72
N HIS A 186 5.99 5.49 -4.05
CA HIS A 186 6.88 5.59 -2.91
C HIS A 186 6.24 6.41 -1.76
N SER A 187 6.66 7.68 -1.56
CA SER A 187 6.18 8.51 -0.45
C SER A 187 4.87 9.25 -0.73
N ASP A 188 4.43 9.38 -1.98
CA ASP A 188 3.17 10.03 -2.37
C ASP A 188 2.66 9.48 -3.71
N GLY A 189 2.35 10.32 -4.70
CA GLY A 189 1.82 9.90 -5.99
C GLY A 189 0.95 10.98 -6.66
N PRO A 190 0.93 11.06 -8.00
CA PRO A 190 0.03 11.97 -8.69
C PRO A 190 -1.42 11.45 -8.69
N ALA A 191 -2.36 12.39 -8.74
CA ALA A 191 -3.75 12.10 -9.06
C ALA A 191 -4.11 12.64 -10.45
N TYR A 192 -4.84 11.84 -11.22
CA TYR A 192 -5.37 12.21 -12.53
C TYR A 192 -6.89 12.26 -12.47
N THR A 193 -7.53 13.08 -13.32
CA THR A 193 -8.98 13.00 -13.46
C THR A 193 -9.35 11.60 -13.93
N TYR A 194 -10.46 11.06 -13.41
CA TYR A 194 -10.90 9.71 -13.76
C TYR A 194 -11.05 9.59 -15.28
N ALA A 195 -11.54 10.62 -15.98
CA ALA A 195 -11.65 10.62 -17.43
C ALA A 195 -10.30 10.39 -18.15
N ALA A 196 -9.19 10.91 -17.63
CA ALA A 196 -7.88 10.86 -18.26
C ALA A 196 -7.11 9.53 -18.05
N THR A 197 -7.53 8.70 -17.10
CA THR A 197 -6.82 7.43 -16.82
C THR A 197 -7.14 6.33 -17.84
N PRO A 198 -6.23 5.40 -18.13
CA PRO A 198 -6.58 4.20 -18.87
C PRO A 198 -7.53 3.32 -18.06
N LYS A 199 -8.42 2.61 -18.75
CA LYS A 199 -9.46 1.79 -18.12
C LYS A 199 -9.69 0.49 -18.87
N ARG A 200 -10.09 -0.54 -18.13
CA ARG A 200 -10.73 -1.76 -18.66
C ARG A 200 -12.21 -1.71 -18.28
N GLY A 201 -13.07 -1.34 -19.25
CA GLY A 201 -14.45 -0.97 -18.95
C GLY A 201 -14.49 0.25 -18.03
N LEU A 202 -15.12 0.13 -16.86
CA LEU A 202 -15.18 1.20 -15.85
C LEU A 202 -13.98 1.22 -14.91
N ARG A 203 -13.12 0.21 -14.94
CA ARG A 203 -12.08 0.01 -13.94
C ARG A 203 -10.79 0.72 -14.36
N PRO A 204 -10.27 1.68 -13.59
CA PRO A 204 -8.96 2.26 -13.85
C PRO A 204 -7.87 1.19 -13.88
N ILE A 205 -6.90 1.36 -14.75
CA ILE A 205 -5.73 0.49 -14.83
C ILE A 205 -4.58 1.17 -14.10
N ALA A 206 -3.86 0.40 -13.29
CA ALA A 206 -2.55 0.75 -12.73
C ALA A 206 -1.50 -0.24 -13.19
N TYR A 207 -0.29 0.25 -13.45
CA TYR A 207 0.88 -0.56 -13.75
C TYR A 207 1.84 -0.46 -12.56
N SER A 208 2.00 -1.56 -11.83
CA SER A 208 2.94 -1.68 -10.71
C SER A 208 4.34 -1.89 -11.27
N ALA A 209 5.30 -1.09 -10.80
CA ALA A 209 6.69 -1.20 -11.19
C ALA A 209 7.36 -2.43 -10.57
N GLY A 210 8.29 -3.02 -11.32
CA GLY A 210 9.03 -4.19 -10.88
C GLY A 210 9.87 -3.92 -9.64
N GLY A 211 9.64 -4.70 -8.58
CA GLY A 211 10.41 -4.67 -7.35
C GLY A 211 10.13 -3.48 -6.42
N SER A 212 9.90 -2.27 -6.95
CA SER A 212 9.57 -1.08 -6.15
C SER A 212 8.07 -0.91 -5.87
N HIS A 213 7.22 -1.59 -6.64
CA HIS A 213 5.75 -1.59 -6.56
C HIS A 213 5.03 -0.24 -6.70
N ALA A 214 5.76 0.83 -6.99
CA ALA A 214 5.18 2.12 -7.33
C ALA A 214 4.20 1.97 -8.51
N ASN A 215 3.08 2.67 -8.42
CA ASN A 215 1.95 2.53 -9.34
C ASN A 215 1.89 3.68 -10.34
N TYR A 216 1.64 3.35 -11.59
CA TYR A 216 1.60 4.31 -12.69
C TYR A 216 0.35 4.18 -13.53
N ALA A 217 -0.09 5.33 -14.07
CA ALA A 217 -1.17 5.37 -15.07
C ALA A 217 -0.68 4.96 -16.47
N THR A 218 0.63 4.81 -16.70
CA THR A 218 1.17 4.39 -17.99
C THR A 218 2.32 3.41 -17.81
N VAL A 219 2.52 2.56 -18.82
CA VAL A 219 3.74 1.74 -18.94
C VAL A 219 4.96 2.63 -19.23
N GLY A 220 6.14 2.05 -19.08
CA GLY A 220 7.42 2.65 -19.44
C GLY A 220 8.31 2.92 -18.23
N SER A 221 9.23 3.85 -18.43
CA SER A 221 10.20 4.30 -17.43
C SER A 221 9.70 5.53 -16.69
N HIS A 222 9.81 5.52 -15.37
CA HIS A 222 9.36 6.60 -14.50
C HIS A 222 10.48 6.98 -13.54
N ASN A 223 10.86 8.26 -13.51
CA ASN A 223 11.98 8.70 -12.68
C ASN A 223 11.55 8.89 -11.22
N HIS A 224 12.33 8.32 -10.32
CA HIS A 224 12.16 8.50 -8.88
C HIS A 224 12.59 9.92 -8.49
N SER A 225 11.63 10.74 -8.03
CA SER A 225 11.88 12.15 -7.70
C SER A 225 12.82 12.32 -6.49
N ALA A 226 12.78 11.39 -5.53
CA ALA A 226 13.53 11.51 -4.26
C ALA A 226 15.07 11.36 -4.34
N ASN A 227 15.63 10.88 -5.47
CA ASN A 227 17.08 10.59 -5.57
C ASN A 227 17.76 11.31 -6.75
N PHE A 228 17.45 12.59 -6.95
CA PHE A 228 18.00 13.39 -8.07
C PHE A 228 17.80 12.75 -9.47
N GLY A 229 16.81 11.84 -9.61
CA GLY A 229 16.49 11.15 -10.86
C GLY A 229 17.41 9.98 -11.24
N TYR A 230 18.25 9.47 -10.33
CA TYR A 230 19.14 8.34 -10.62
C TYR A 230 18.46 6.97 -10.55
N LEU A 231 17.34 6.86 -9.83
CA LEU A 231 16.53 5.64 -9.80
C LEU A 231 15.37 5.77 -10.79
N THR A 232 15.11 4.70 -11.52
CA THR A 232 14.05 4.65 -12.53
C THR A 232 13.23 3.38 -12.30
N ASP A 233 11.94 3.57 -12.14
CA ASP A 233 10.95 2.51 -12.12
C ASP A 233 10.61 2.08 -13.53
N HIS A 234 10.33 0.79 -13.68
CA HIS A 234 9.88 0.21 -14.93
C HIS A 234 8.58 -0.54 -14.69
N ALA A 235 7.52 -0.06 -15.35
CA ALA A 235 6.20 -0.67 -15.28
C ALA A 235 5.76 -1.09 -16.70
N ASP A 236 5.16 -2.27 -16.83
CA ASP A 236 4.64 -2.77 -18.10
C ASP A 236 3.30 -3.47 -17.92
N ALA A 237 2.71 -3.91 -19.02
CA ALA A 237 1.43 -4.61 -19.04
C ALA A 237 1.60 -6.12 -18.80
N GLY A 238 2.32 -6.50 -17.73
CA GLY A 238 2.50 -7.89 -17.33
C GLY A 238 1.24 -8.54 -16.74
N PRO A 239 1.37 -9.59 -15.91
CA PRO A 239 0.24 -10.34 -15.36
C PRO A 239 -0.80 -9.44 -14.69
N VAL A 240 -2.07 -9.72 -14.97
CA VAL A 240 -3.18 -8.94 -14.41
C VAL A 240 -3.59 -9.50 -13.06
N TRP A 241 -3.64 -8.63 -12.06
CA TRP A 241 -4.28 -8.85 -10.78
C TRP A 241 -5.60 -8.07 -10.72
N ALA A 242 -6.71 -8.78 -10.82
CA ALA A 242 -8.04 -8.23 -10.65
C ALA A 242 -8.42 -8.25 -9.15
N SER A 243 -8.16 -7.15 -8.45
CA SER A 243 -8.39 -6.96 -6.99
C SER A 243 -9.82 -7.20 -6.47
N GLN A 244 -10.78 -7.55 -7.34
CA GLN A 244 -12.20 -7.69 -6.98
C GLN A 244 -12.64 -9.10 -6.61
N LEU A 245 -11.75 -10.08 -6.56
CA LEU A 245 -12.15 -11.47 -6.25
C LEU A 245 -11.91 -11.80 -4.78
N LEU A 246 -12.34 -10.89 -3.91
CA LEU A 246 -12.64 -11.17 -2.51
C LEU A 246 -13.66 -12.32 -2.46
N LYS A 247 -13.26 -13.47 -1.91
CA LYS A 247 -14.23 -14.44 -1.38
C LYS A 247 -15.11 -13.66 -0.39
N ARG A 248 -16.41 -13.58 -0.62
CA ARG A 248 -17.38 -13.26 0.44
C ARG A 248 -17.28 -14.36 1.50
N SER A 249 -16.35 -14.22 2.44
CA SER A 249 -16.35 -15.00 3.67
C SER A 249 -17.45 -14.41 4.55
N LEU A 250 -18.69 -14.82 4.29
CA LEU A 250 -19.74 -14.76 5.30
C LEU A 250 -19.32 -15.77 6.38
N ALA A 251 -18.72 -15.29 7.47
CA ALA A 251 -18.67 -16.10 8.68
C ALA A 251 -20.13 -16.33 9.12
N PRO A 252 -20.58 -17.58 9.32
CA PRO A 252 -21.86 -17.81 9.97
C PRO A 252 -21.77 -17.30 11.41
N GLY A 253 -22.65 -16.38 11.76
CA GLY A 253 -22.82 -15.97 13.15
C GLY A 253 -23.30 -17.15 13.99
N THR A 254 -22.65 -17.35 15.12
CA THR A 254 -23.21 -17.97 16.32
C THR A 254 -22.93 -17.06 17.49
#